data_AF-A0A935IRI6-F1
#
_entry.id   AF-A0A935IRI6-F1
#
_cell.length_a   1.000
_cell.length_b   1.000
_cell.length_c   1.000
_cell.angle_alpha   90.00
_cell.angle_beta   90.00
_cell.angle_gamma   90.00
#
_symmetry.space_group_name_H-M   'P 1'
#
loop_
_entity.id
_entity.type
_entity.pdbx_description
1 polymer ?
#
loop_
_entity_poly.entity_id
_entity_poly.type
_entity_poly.pdbx_seq_one_letter_code
_entity_poly.pdbx_strand_id
1 'polypeptide(L)'
;MVPIKTSIEDVQKVLAYLGKQIGWVDQPKIEKALGALDDRKTGAMVEFGLILRDGGNMRATPRGQLFNTDPKAALREVLASVDLYRSTLEWVHYGKRAETTAAEIGQYWEASHRDTLGGLSGTTLGSGAVTFGRVVDGAGLGTFLVGRSGKETRTTFDLAAVDALINGNSSPDGSGIAPDASGDEDGTIDSPATNIGTLGTDAQSAPQRPTTHPPSVSVSTSPSVHVNIEIHIAADATADTVREIFKNMARYVLDKPIADDGE
;
A
#
# COMPACT_ATOMS: atom_id res chain seq x y z
N MET A 1 8.80 6.90 3.35
CA MET A 1 9.69 7.38 2.25
C MET A 1 9.28 6.66 0.96
N VAL A 2 9.25 7.29 -0.22
CA VAL A 2 8.91 6.56 -1.46
C VAL A 2 10.07 5.64 -1.85
N PRO A 3 9.87 4.31 -1.92
CA PRO A 3 10.92 3.38 -2.34
C PRO A 3 11.25 3.61 -3.81
N ILE A 4 12.53 3.87 -4.11
CA ILE A 4 12.99 4.15 -5.48
C ILE A 4 14.04 3.16 -5.93
N LYS A 5 14.03 2.86 -7.24
CA LYS A 5 15.09 2.11 -7.96
C LYS A 5 15.39 0.70 -7.43
N THR A 6 14.52 0.14 -6.60
CA THR A 6 14.64 -1.25 -6.16
C THR A 6 14.07 -2.17 -7.23
N SER A 7 14.79 -3.25 -7.54
CA SER A 7 14.29 -4.34 -8.38
C SER A 7 14.04 -5.59 -7.54
N ILE A 8 13.19 -6.50 -8.03
CA ILE A 8 12.89 -7.75 -7.31
C ILE A 8 14.13 -8.65 -7.25
N GLU A 9 14.99 -8.58 -8.26
CA GLU A 9 16.26 -9.32 -8.29
C GLU A 9 17.23 -8.82 -7.22
N ASP A 10 17.29 -7.52 -6.96
CA ASP A 10 18.09 -6.95 -5.87
C ASP A 10 17.59 -7.46 -4.51
N VAL A 11 16.28 -7.44 -4.30
CA VAL A 11 15.62 -7.96 -3.08
C VAL A 11 15.94 -9.44 -2.91
N GLN A 12 15.76 -10.24 -3.96
CA GLN A 12 16.03 -11.67 -3.94
C GLN A 12 17.50 -11.96 -3.63
N LYS A 13 18.43 -11.23 -4.21
CA LYS A 13 19.86 -11.41 -3.97
C LYS A 13 20.24 -11.15 -2.51
N VAL A 14 19.74 -10.06 -1.93
CA VAL A 14 20.02 -9.69 -0.53
C VAL A 14 19.34 -10.66 0.44
N LEU A 15 18.05 -10.96 0.24
CA LEU A 15 17.30 -11.85 1.12
C LEU A 15 17.76 -13.31 1.04
N ALA A 16 18.18 -13.79 -0.13
CA ALA A 16 18.76 -15.12 -0.26
C ALA A 16 20.09 -15.26 0.47
N TYR A 17 20.87 -14.18 0.57
CA TYR A 17 22.08 -14.16 1.38
C TYR A 17 21.75 -14.11 2.88
N LEU A 18 20.89 -13.18 3.29
CA LEU A 18 20.50 -13.01 4.70
C LEU A 18 19.75 -14.23 5.25
N GLY A 19 18.95 -14.92 4.43
CA GLY A 19 18.23 -16.14 4.83
C GLY A 19 19.15 -17.31 5.22
N LYS A 20 20.42 -17.28 4.79
CA LYS A 20 21.44 -18.27 5.18
C LYS A 20 22.20 -17.88 6.45
N GLN A 21 22.05 -16.63 6.91
CA GLN A 21 22.74 -16.12 8.08
C GLN A 21 21.83 -16.22 9.31
N ILE A 22 22.43 -16.42 10.47
CA ILE A 22 21.72 -16.41 11.75
C ILE A 22 21.97 -15.05 12.41
N GLY A 23 20.90 -14.33 12.73
CA GLY A 23 20.96 -13.06 13.44
C GLY A 23 21.40 -11.87 12.57
N TRP A 24 22.10 -10.93 13.19
CA TRP A 24 22.57 -9.70 12.57
C TRP A 24 23.85 -9.93 11.75
N VAL A 25 23.94 -9.28 10.59
CA VAL A 25 25.08 -9.38 9.68
C VAL A 25 25.58 -7.98 9.35
N ASP A 26 26.89 -7.74 9.48
CA ASP A 26 27.45 -6.43 9.12
C ASP A 26 27.37 -6.18 7.60
N GLN A 27 27.23 -4.90 7.23
CA GLN A 27 27.17 -4.44 5.86
C GLN A 27 28.44 -4.76 5.07
N PRO A 28 29.67 -4.50 5.57
CA PRO A 28 30.92 -4.88 4.88
C PRO A 28 30.98 -6.36 4.45
N LYS A 29 30.44 -7.27 5.25
CA LYS A 29 30.40 -8.72 5.01
C LYS A 29 29.41 -9.06 3.92
N ILE A 30 28.25 -8.39 3.91
CA ILE A 30 27.27 -8.53 2.82
C ILE A 30 27.86 -7.98 1.53
N GLU A 31 28.50 -6.80 1.57
CA GLU A 31 29.14 -6.17 0.41
C GLU A 31 30.30 -6.99 -0.14
N LYS A 32 31.08 -7.65 0.74
CA LYS A 32 32.10 -8.60 0.32
C LYS A 32 31.54 -9.80 -0.44
N ALA A 33 30.32 -10.25 -0.11
CA ALA A 33 29.69 -11.40 -0.73
C ALA A 33 28.90 -11.04 -2.00
N LEU A 34 28.24 -9.88 -2.01
CA LEU A 34 27.28 -9.47 -3.04
C LEU A 34 27.78 -8.33 -3.93
N GLY A 35 28.88 -7.68 -3.58
CA GLY A 35 29.33 -6.41 -4.15
C GLY A 35 28.69 -5.20 -3.43
N ALA A 36 29.06 -3.99 -3.86
CA ALA A 36 28.57 -2.75 -3.28
C ALA A 36 27.04 -2.70 -3.26
N LEU A 37 26.47 -2.36 -2.09
CA LEU A 37 25.04 -2.19 -1.91
C LEU A 37 24.65 -0.72 -2.08
N ASP A 38 23.64 -0.47 -2.88
CA ASP A 38 23.04 0.85 -2.99
C ASP A 38 22.18 1.13 -1.75
N ASP A 39 22.52 2.18 -1.00
CA ASP A 39 21.82 2.57 0.23
C ASP A 39 20.34 2.89 0.00
N ARG A 40 19.97 3.34 -1.21
CA ARG A 40 18.56 3.61 -1.56
C ARG A 40 17.76 2.30 -1.69
N LYS A 41 18.39 1.25 -2.20
CA LYS A 41 17.76 -0.07 -2.34
C LYS A 41 17.62 -0.75 -0.99
N THR A 42 18.64 -0.67 -0.14
CA THR A 42 18.54 -1.19 1.23
C THR A 42 17.51 -0.40 2.04
N GLY A 43 17.48 0.93 1.91
CA GLY A 43 16.43 1.78 2.50
C GLY A 43 15.02 1.39 2.05
N ALA A 44 14.83 1.09 0.77
CA ALA A 44 13.56 0.57 0.26
C ALA A 44 13.20 -0.81 0.85
N MET A 45 14.16 -1.71 1.02
CA MET A 45 13.92 -3.02 1.65
C MET A 45 13.54 -2.88 3.13
N VAL A 46 14.07 -1.87 3.83
CA VAL A 46 13.66 -1.51 5.19
C VAL A 46 12.23 -0.97 5.19
N GLU A 47 11.89 -0.05 4.29
CA GLU A 47 10.52 0.49 4.16
C GLU A 47 9.50 -0.61 3.83
N PHE A 48 9.88 -1.57 2.98
CA PHE A 48 9.08 -2.75 2.69
C PHE A 48 8.96 -3.73 3.87
N GLY A 49 9.67 -3.48 4.98
CA GLY A 49 9.68 -4.36 6.13
C GLY A 49 10.26 -5.73 5.81
N LEU A 50 11.12 -5.85 4.81
CA LEU A 50 11.79 -7.11 4.41
C LEU A 50 13.08 -7.33 5.20
N ILE A 51 13.75 -6.25 5.58
CA ILE A 51 14.94 -6.28 6.41
C ILE A 51 14.81 -5.28 7.55
N LEU A 52 15.53 -5.53 8.64
CA LEU A 52 15.81 -4.56 9.69
C LEU A 52 17.25 -4.10 9.54
N ARG A 53 17.47 -2.81 9.82
CA ARG A 53 18.80 -2.19 9.88
C ARG A 53 19.04 -1.66 11.28
N ASP A 54 20.23 -1.94 11.82
CA ASP A 54 20.72 -1.40 13.09
C ASP A 54 22.15 -0.90 12.88
N GLY A 55 22.28 0.40 12.60
CA GLY A 55 23.51 1.00 12.14
C GLY A 55 24.03 0.34 10.86
N GLY A 56 25.21 -0.29 10.96
CA GLY A 56 25.83 -1.05 9.88
C GLY A 56 25.38 -2.51 9.79
N ASN A 57 24.49 -2.98 10.67
CA ASN A 57 24.02 -4.35 10.69
C ASN A 57 22.66 -4.50 10.02
N MET A 58 22.44 -5.64 9.37
CA MET A 58 21.20 -5.99 8.71
C MET A 58 20.76 -7.41 9.06
N ARG A 59 19.44 -7.65 9.11
CA ARG A 59 18.85 -8.99 9.21
C ARG A 59 17.52 -9.06 8.46
N ALA A 60 17.13 -10.24 7.98
CA ALA A 60 15.80 -10.44 7.40
C ALA A 60 14.71 -10.42 8.49
N THR A 61 13.56 -9.81 8.18
CA THR A 61 12.34 -9.86 9.02
C THR A 61 11.58 -11.18 8.78
N PRO A 62 10.52 -11.48 9.54
CA PRO A 62 9.60 -12.58 9.18
C PRO A 62 9.08 -12.49 7.75
N ARG A 63 8.73 -11.28 7.27
CA ARG A 63 8.32 -11.05 5.88
C ARG A 63 9.47 -11.28 4.89
N GLY A 64 10.69 -10.87 5.23
CA GLY A 64 11.88 -11.16 4.43
C GLY A 64 12.18 -12.66 4.33
N GLN A 65 11.91 -13.42 5.40
CA GLN A 65 11.99 -14.89 5.36
C GLN A 65 10.87 -15.49 4.52
N LEU A 66 9.63 -14.98 4.65
CA LEU A 66 8.51 -15.37 3.79
C LEU A 66 8.86 -15.14 2.32
N PHE A 67 9.53 -14.04 1.98
CA PHE A 67 9.94 -13.77 0.61
C PHE A 67 10.84 -14.87 0.03
N ASN A 68 11.69 -15.50 0.84
CA ASN A 68 12.55 -16.59 0.38
C ASN A 68 11.77 -17.89 0.08
N THR A 69 10.61 -18.09 0.71
CA THR A 69 9.78 -19.30 0.54
C THR A 69 8.60 -19.08 -0.41
N ASP A 70 7.94 -17.93 -0.30
CA ASP A 70 6.83 -17.48 -1.11
C ASP A 70 6.97 -15.95 -1.38
N PRO A 71 7.72 -15.59 -2.44
CA PRO A 71 7.90 -14.20 -2.83
C PRO A 71 6.58 -13.46 -3.09
N LYS A 72 5.57 -14.15 -3.65
CA LYS A 72 4.29 -13.52 -4.01
C LYS A 72 3.53 -13.10 -2.76
N ALA A 73 3.41 -13.99 -1.77
CA ALA A 73 2.77 -13.67 -0.51
C ALA A 73 3.47 -12.52 0.22
N ALA A 74 4.80 -12.55 0.30
CA ALA A 74 5.56 -11.48 0.95
C ALA A 74 5.36 -10.12 0.25
N LEU A 75 5.35 -10.07 -1.08
CA LEU A 75 5.12 -8.83 -1.82
C LEU A 75 3.68 -8.33 -1.71
N ARG A 76 2.69 -9.22 -1.57
CA ARG A 76 1.31 -8.82 -1.23
C ARG A 76 1.24 -8.16 0.15
N GLU A 77 1.99 -8.66 1.14
CA GLU A 77 2.09 -7.97 2.44
C GLU A 77 2.77 -6.60 2.32
N VAL A 78 3.77 -6.45 1.46
CA VAL A 78 4.40 -5.14 1.18
C VAL A 78 3.35 -4.18 0.64
N LEU A 79 2.59 -4.58 -0.38
CA LEU A 79 1.55 -3.75 -0.99
C LEU A 79 0.44 -3.37 0.01
N ALA A 80 0.11 -4.25 0.95
CA ALA A 80 -0.90 -4.00 1.97
C ALA A 80 -0.42 -3.13 3.15
N SER A 81 0.90 -3.08 3.41
CA SER A 81 1.48 -2.38 4.56
C SER A 81 2.08 -1.01 4.25
N VAL A 82 2.46 -0.76 2.99
CA VAL A 82 2.92 0.56 2.57
C VAL A 82 1.70 1.40 2.16
N ASP A 83 1.33 2.40 2.96
CA ASP A 83 0.11 3.20 2.77
C ASP A 83 -0.04 3.73 1.34
N LEU A 84 1.03 4.30 0.78
CA LEU A 84 1.02 4.82 -0.58
C LEU A 84 0.68 3.74 -1.62
N TYR A 85 1.20 2.52 -1.44
CA TYR A 85 0.96 1.40 -2.37
C TYR A 85 -0.47 0.89 -2.23
N ARG A 86 -0.95 0.76 -0.98
CA ARG A 86 -2.33 0.38 -0.69
C ARG A 86 -3.32 1.37 -1.30
N SER A 87 -3.16 2.67 -1.03
CA SER A 87 -4.02 3.72 -1.60
C SER A 87 -3.96 3.78 -3.13
N THR A 88 -2.85 3.35 -3.75
CA THR A 88 -2.76 3.24 -5.21
C THR A 88 -3.57 2.06 -5.73
N LEU A 89 -3.51 0.91 -5.06
CA LEU A 89 -4.35 -0.25 -5.40
C LEU A 89 -5.83 0.04 -5.22
N GLU A 90 -6.23 0.75 -4.16
CA GLU A 90 -7.60 1.20 -3.96
C GLU A 90 -8.06 2.14 -5.09
N TRP A 91 -7.24 3.12 -5.45
CA TRP A 91 -7.52 4.02 -6.57
C TRP A 91 -7.71 3.27 -7.89
N VAL A 92 -6.84 2.29 -8.17
CA VAL A 92 -6.95 1.41 -9.35
C VAL A 92 -8.24 0.58 -9.30
N HIS A 93 -8.53 -0.03 -8.14
CA HIS A 93 -9.66 -0.93 -7.93
C HIS A 93 -11.01 -0.22 -8.07
N TYR A 94 -11.20 0.91 -7.39
CA TYR A 94 -12.43 1.68 -7.45
C TYR A 94 -12.58 2.46 -8.76
N GLY A 95 -11.46 2.87 -9.35
CA GLY A 95 -11.43 3.49 -10.68
C GLY A 95 -11.58 2.50 -11.85
N LYS A 96 -11.64 1.18 -11.58
CA LYS A 96 -11.69 0.10 -12.59
C LYS A 96 -10.61 0.25 -13.67
N ARG A 97 -9.40 0.66 -13.27
CA ARG A 97 -8.28 0.90 -14.17
C ARG A 97 -7.52 -0.41 -14.43
N ALA A 98 -7.84 -1.08 -15.52
CA ALA A 98 -7.12 -2.32 -15.90
C ALA A 98 -5.66 -2.05 -16.31
N GLU A 99 -5.32 -0.82 -16.68
CA GLU A 99 -3.98 -0.41 -17.08
C GLU A 99 -3.71 1.02 -16.60
N THR A 100 -2.51 1.28 -16.10
CA THR A 100 -2.03 2.64 -15.79
C THR A 100 -0.56 2.80 -16.13
N THR A 101 -0.17 3.98 -16.58
CA THR A 101 1.21 4.36 -16.81
C THR A 101 1.89 4.78 -15.51
N ALA A 102 3.24 4.70 -15.48
CA ALA A 102 4.01 5.21 -14.35
C ALA A 102 3.83 6.73 -14.16
N ALA A 103 3.53 7.47 -15.25
CA ALA A 103 3.24 8.89 -15.18
C ALA A 103 1.91 9.18 -14.49
N GLU A 104 0.84 8.45 -14.83
CA GLU A 104 -0.47 8.58 -14.18
C GLU A 104 -0.41 8.25 -12.68
N ILE A 105 0.32 7.19 -12.31
CA ILE A 105 0.53 6.85 -10.89
C ILE A 105 1.27 7.99 -10.18
N GLY A 106 2.32 8.53 -10.80
CA GLY A 106 3.06 9.67 -10.24
C GLY A 106 2.18 10.91 -10.06
N GLN A 107 1.32 11.22 -11.03
CA GLN A 107 0.34 12.31 -10.94
C GLN A 107 -0.69 12.08 -9.84
N TYR A 108 -1.18 10.84 -9.69
CA TYR A 108 -2.08 10.48 -8.60
C TYR A 108 -1.43 10.71 -7.23
N TRP A 109 -0.16 10.31 -7.07
CA TRP A 109 0.59 10.54 -5.84
C TRP A 109 0.78 12.03 -5.55
N GLU A 110 1.16 12.82 -6.55
CA GLU A 110 1.34 14.26 -6.40
C GLU A 110 0.02 14.97 -6.04
N ALA A 111 -1.11 14.52 -6.61
CA ALA A 111 -2.41 15.10 -6.35
C ALA A 111 -3.01 14.71 -4.99
N SER A 112 -2.83 13.45 -4.58
CA SER A 112 -3.58 12.87 -3.44
C SER A 112 -2.74 12.65 -2.19
N HIS A 113 -1.41 12.63 -2.31
CA HIS A 113 -0.48 12.26 -1.24
C HIS A 113 0.64 13.30 -1.05
N ARG A 114 0.46 14.53 -1.54
CA ARG A 114 1.51 15.57 -1.53
C ARG A 114 2.16 15.78 -0.16
N ASP A 115 1.37 15.75 0.90
CA ASP A 115 1.83 16.01 2.27
C ASP A 115 2.73 14.88 2.81
N THR A 116 2.54 13.65 2.33
CA THR A 116 3.33 12.47 2.76
C THR A 116 4.58 12.25 1.91
N LEU A 117 4.65 12.89 0.73
CA LEU A 117 5.76 12.75 -0.21
C LEU A 117 7.02 13.53 0.19
N GLY A 118 6.97 14.40 1.21
CA GLY A 118 8.16 15.09 1.73
C GLY A 118 8.92 15.93 0.69
N GLY A 119 8.19 16.52 -0.27
CA GLY A 119 8.77 17.34 -1.34
C GLY A 119 9.30 16.57 -2.55
N LEU A 120 9.13 15.24 -2.60
CA LEU A 120 9.46 14.45 -3.79
C LEU A 120 8.55 14.86 -4.97
N SER A 121 9.15 15.08 -6.14
CA SER A 121 8.44 15.47 -7.36
C SER A 121 9.09 14.89 -8.61
N GLY A 122 8.38 14.99 -9.74
CA GLY A 122 8.91 14.70 -11.08
C GLY A 122 9.50 13.30 -11.24
N THR A 123 10.78 13.24 -11.63
CA THR A 123 11.47 11.99 -12.00
C THR A 123 11.60 10.99 -10.84
N THR A 124 11.61 11.47 -9.60
CA THR A 124 11.70 10.60 -8.42
C THR A 124 10.38 9.88 -8.16
N LEU A 125 9.23 10.56 -8.32
CA LEU A 125 7.91 9.92 -8.26
C LEU A 125 7.74 8.90 -9.38
N GLY A 126 8.16 9.23 -10.60
CA GLY A 126 8.16 8.27 -11.71
C GLY A 126 9.01 7.02 -11.41
N SER A 127 10.16 7.19 -10.77
CA SER A 127 11.00 6.06 -10.34
C SER A 127 10.33 5.22 -9.24
N GLY A 128 9.60 5.86 -8.32
CA GLY A 128 8.82 5.17 -7.31
C GLY A 128 7.64 4.39 -7.91
N ALA A 129 6.93 4.98 -8.89
CA ALA A 129 5.84 4.33 -9.60
C ALA A 129 6.33 3.09 -10.38
N VAL A 130 7.54 3.16 -10.94
CA VAL A 130 8.21 1.99 -11.54
C VAL A 130 8.49 0.91 -10.49
N THR A 131 8.99 1.28 -9.32
CA THR A 131 9.20 0.32 -8.23
C THR A 131 7.87 -0.30 -7.77
N PHE A 132 6.80 0.49 -7.63
CA PHE A 132 5.46 -0.02 -7.35
C PHE A 132 5.00 -1.04 -8.41
N GLY A 133 5.11 -0.72 -9.70
CA GLY A 133 4.74 -1.63 -10.78
C GLY A 133 5.48 -2.97 -10.71
N ARG A 134 6.79 -2.95 -10.42
CA ARG A 134 7.58 -4.18 -10.22
C ARG A 134 7.10 -5.01 -9.02
N VAL A 135 6.69 -4.36 -7.93
CA VAL A 135 6.14 -5.05 -6.75
C VAL A 135 4.78 -5.66 -7.06
N VAL A 136 3.92 -4.96 -7.81
CA VAL A 136 2.62 -5.47 -8.29
C VAL A 136 2.80 -6.73 -9.16
N ASP A 137 3.74 -6.69 -10.11
CA ASP A 137 4.09 -7.83 -10.96
C ASP A 137 4.64 -9.00 -10.13
N GLY A 138 5.63 -8.75 -9.27
CA GLY A 138 6.19 -9.76 -8.38
C GLY A 138 5.18 -10.38 -7.41
N ALA A 139 4.15 -9.62 -7.01
CA ALA A 139 3.03 -10.08 -6.18
C ALA A 139 1.98 -10.90 -6.96
N GLY A 140 2.09 -10.96 -8.29
CA GLY A 140 1.14 -11.62 -9.17
C GLY A 140 -0.24 -10.94 -9.16
N LEU A 141 -0.29 -9.62 -9.06
CA LEU A 141 -1.54 -8.82 -9.15
C LEU A 141 -1.68 -8.13 -10.51
N GLY A 142 -0.78 -8.40 -11.44
CA GLY A 142 -0.67 -7.71 -12.71
C GLY A 142 0.64 -8.01 -13.41
N THR A 143 0.93 -7.25 -14.46
CA THR A 143 2.15 -7.35 -15.26
C THR A 143 2.76 -5.97 -15.42
N PHE A 144 4.06 -5.86 -15.18
CA PHE A 144 4.78 -4.61 -15.36
C PHE A 144 5.58 -4.61 -16.67
N LEU A 145 5.36 -3.59 -17.49
CA LEU A 145 5.97 -3.46 -18.81
C LEU A 145 6.81 -2.19 -18.86
N VAL A 146 8.14 -2.37 -18.94
CA VAL A 146 9.09 -1.26 -19.10
C VAL A 146 9.01 -0.72 -20.52
N GLY A 147 8.71 0.58 -20.63
CA GLY A 147 8.70 1.29 -21.90
C GLY A 147 10.08 1.37 -22.53
N ARG A 148 10.18 1.05 -23.83
CA ARG A 148 11.39 1.21 -24.64
C ARG A 148 11.03 1.89 -25.96
N SER A 149 11.97 2.62 -26.55
CA SER A 149 11.80 3.27 -27.86
C SER A 149 10.59 4.21 -27.93
N GLY A 150 10.44 5.08 -26.93
CA GLY A 150 9.34 6.06 -26.86
C GLY A 150 8.00 5.52 -26.36
N LYS A 151 7.89 4.21 -26.10
CA LYS A 151 6.72 3.65 -25.41
C LYS A 151 6.77 3.98 -23.92
N GLU A 152 5.61 4.25 -23.33
CA GLU A 152 5.49 4.50 -21.89
C GLU A 152 5.59 3.22 -21.08
N THR A 153 6.15 3.37 -19.89
CA THR A 153 6.19 2.33 -18.85
C THR A 153 4.83 2.22 -18.19
N ARG A 154 4.29 1.01 -18.13
CA ARG A 154 2.90 0.75 -17.72
C ARG A 154 2.79 -0.49 -16.86
N THR A 155 1.71 -0.56 -16.10
CA THR A 155 1.32 -1.69 -15.28
C THR A 155 -0.10 -2.08 -15.68
N THR A 156 -0.30 -3.32 -16.08
CA THR A 156 -1.64 -3.92 -16.26
C THR A 156 -2.02 -4.63 -14.96
N PHE A 157 -3.27 -4.52 -14.53
CA PHE A 157 -3.74 -5.09 -13.27
C PHE A 157 -4.74 -6.21 -13.53
N ASP A 158 -4.60 -7.30 -12.78
CA ASP A 158 -5.68 -8.26 -12.60
C ASP A 158 -6.64 -7.70 -11.55
N LEU A 159 -7.73 -7.09 -12.01
CA LEU A 159 -8.70 -6.44 -11.13
C LEU A 159 -9.37 -7.41 -10.15
N ALA A 160 -9.46 -8.71 -10.48
CA ALA A 160 -10.01 -9.72 -9.58
C ALA A 160 -9.01 -10.05 -8.47
N ALA A 161 -7.72 -10.18 -8.80
CA ALA A 161 -6.67 -10.40 -7.80
C ALA A 161 -6.48 -9.16 -6.90
N VAL A 162 -6.59 -7.94 -7.46
CA VAL A 162 -6.55 -6.69 -6.68
C VAL A 162 -7.78 -6.59 -5.76
N ASP A 163 -8.98 -6.90 -6.25
CA ASP A 163 -10.20 -6.95 -5.43
C ASP A 163 -10.05 -7.89 -4.23
N ALA A 164 -9.54 -9.10 -4.49
CA ALA A 164 -9.28 -10.09 -3.44
C ALA A 164 -8.33 -9.56 -2.36
N LEU A 165 -7.29 -8.82 -2.74
CA LEU A 165 -6.34 -8.23 -1.80
C LEU A 165 -6.94 -7.07 -0.99
N ILE A 166 -7.72 -6.20 -1.63
CA ILE A 166 -8.30 -5.00 -0.99
C ILE A 166 -9.46 -5.36 -0.06
N ASN A 167 -10.38 -6.21 -0.52
CA ASN A 167 -11.60 -6.55 0.21
C ASN A 167 -11.42 -7.80 1.10
N GLY A 168 -10.30 -8.51 0.98
CA GLY A 168 -10.03 -9.75 1.74
C GLY A 168 -10.79 -10.97 1.22
N ASN A 169 -11.41 -10.85 0.03
CA ASN A 169 -12.07 -11.94 -0.64
C ASN A 169 -11.02 -12.80 -1.35
N SER A 170 -10.33 -13.67 -0.61
CA SER A 170 -9.46 -14.68 -1.19
C SER A 170 -10.27 -15.51 -2.20
N SER A 171 -10.18 -15.20 -3.50
CA SER A 171 -10.71 -16.09 -4.52
C SER A 171 -9.97 -17.41 -4.37
N PRO A 172 -10.69 -18.53 -4.14
CA PRO A 172 -10.06 -19.83 -4.06
C PRO A 172 -9.46 -20.11 -5.43
N ASP A 173 -8.13 -20.16 -5.49
CA ASP A 173 -7.40 -20.42 -6.73
C ASP A 173 -7.84 -21.80 -7.25
N GLY A 174 -8.55 -21.79 -8.37
CA GLY A 174 -9.10 -22.95 -9.04
C GLY A 174 -8.00 -23.71 -9.77
N SER A 175 -7.35 -24.64 -9.07
CA SER A 175 -6.72 -25.79 -9.72
C SER A 175 -7.76 -26.90 -9.82
N GLY A 176 -8.60 -26.82 -10.86
CA GLY A 176 -9.51 -27.89 -11.25
C GLY A 176 -8.73 -29.10 -11.73
N ILE A 177 -8.47 -30.05 -10.83
CA ILE A 177 -8.18 -31.42 -11.21
C ILE A 177 -9.52 -32.02 -11.63
N ALA A 178 -9.76 -32.11 -12.93
CA ALA A 178 -10.85 -32.91 -13.47
C ALA A 178 -10.55 -34.39 -13.25
N PRO A 179 -11.42 -35.16 -12.53
CA PRO A 179 -11.43 -36.60 -12.68
C PRO A 179 -12.28 -36.94 -13.91
N ASP A 180 -11.61 -37.56 -14.88
CA ASP A 180 -12.17 -38.29 -16.00
C ASP A 180 -13.14 -39.38 -15.49
N ALA A 181 -14.39 -39.32 -15.94
CA ALA A 181 -15.34 -40.43 -15.83
C ALA A 181 -16.33 -40.36 -17.01
N SER A 182 -16.04 -41.19 -18.00
CA SER A 182 -16.96 -41.58 -19.07
C SER A 182 -18.05 -42.51 -18.51
N GLY A 183 -19.30 -42.40 -18.99
CA GLY A 183 -20.36 -43.37 -18.70
C GLY A 183 -21.78 -42.86 -19.00
N ASP A 184 -22.38 -43.48 -20.00
CA ASP A 184 -23.64 -43.21 -20.72
C ASP A 184 -25.00 -43.29 -19.97
N GLU A 185 -26.05 -42.93 -20.75
CA GLU A 185 -27.49 -43.29 -20.70
C GLU A 185 -28.42 -42.34 -19.90
N ASP A 186 -29.21 -41.48 -20.57
CA ASP A 186 -30.49 -41.70 -21.30
C ASP A 186 -31.71 -41.85 -20.37
N GLY A 187 -32.79 -41.12 -20.67
CA GLY A 187 -34.03 -41.16 -19.89
C GLY A 187 -34.90 -39.91 -19.94
N THR A 188 -35.46 -39.62 -21.10
CA THR A 188 -36.60 -38.71 -21.31
C THR A 188 -37.86 -39.31 -20.69
N ILE A 189 -38.62 -38.57 -19.86
CA ILE A 189 -40.09 -38.75 -19.78
C ILE A 189 -40.78 -37.39 -19.58
N ASP A 190 -41.77 -37.20 -20.46
CA ASP A 190 -42.68 -36.10 -20.68
C ASP A 190 -43.80 -36.00 -19.60
N SER A 191 -44.49 -34.87 -19.62
CA SER A 191 -45.67 -34.43 -18.83
C SER A 191 -46.92 -35.36 -19.01
N PRO A 192 -48.16 -35.11 -18.51
CA PRO A 192 -48.75 -33.88 -17.93
C PRO A 192 -49.81 -34.06 -16.80
N ALA A 193 -50.37 -32.94 -16.28
CA ALA A 193 -51.81 -32.63 -16.22
C ALA A 193 -52.25 -31.70 -15.05
N THR A 194 -52.70 -30.53 -15.48
CA THR A 194 -53.68 -29.55 -14.98
C THR A 194 -54.78 -30.01 -13.98
N ASN A 195 -55.03 -29.18 -12.95
CA ASN A 195 -56.37 -28.81 -12.39
C ASN A 195 -56.18 -27.65 -11.37
N ILE A 196 -56.55 -26.40 -11.65
CA ILE A 196 -57.85 -25.68 -11.55
C ILE A 196 -58.45 -25.58 -10.13
N GLY A 197 -58.35 -24.36 -9.56
CA GLY A 197 -59.38 -23.63 -8.79
C GLY A 197 -59.54 -23.92 -7.29
N THR A 198 -59.97 -23.04 -6.39
CA THR A 198 -60.25 -21.57 -6.33
C THR A 198 -60.59 -21.26 -4.84
N LEU A 199 -60.41 -19.99 -4.40
CA LEU A 199 -61.11 -19.24 -3.33
C LEU A 199 -60.66 -19.27 -1.84
N GLY A 200 -60.49 -18.04 -1.32
CA GLY A 200 -60.55 -17.62 0.10
C GLY A 200 -59.17 -17.30 0.69
N THR A 201 -58.86 -16.16 1.34
CA THR A 201 -59.70 -15.13 1.97
C THR A 201 -58.83 -13.89 2.25
N ASP A 202 -59.46 -12.72 2.28
CA ASP A 202 -58.92 -11.39 2.56
C ASP A 202 -58.04 -11.25 3.82
N ALA A 203 -56.97 -10.43 3.72
CA ALA A 203 -56.52 -9.56 4.80
C ALA A 203 -55.63 -8.42 4.25
N GLN A 204 -56.28 -7.28 3.99
CA GLN A 204 -55.66 -6.01 3.67
C GLN A 204 -55.37 -5.25 4.97
N SER A 205 -54.15 -4.76 5.17
CA SER A 205 -53.85 -3.67 6.11
C SER A 205 -52.64 -2.86 5.65
N ALA A 206 -52.79 -1.55 5.83
CA ALA A 206 -52.18 -0.47 5.07
C ALA A 206 -50.78 -0.04 5.61
N PRO A 207 -50.06 0.87 4.90
CA PRO A 207 -48.65 1.18 5.14
C PRO A 207 -48.44 2.22 6.26
N GLN A 208 -47.50 1.95 7.17
CA GLN A 208 -47.08 2.92 8.19
C GLN A 208 -45.95 3.83 7.69
N ARG A 209 -46.14 5.13 7.96
CA ARG A 209 -45.25 6.27 7.72
C ARG A 209 -43.88 6.12 8.40
N PRO A 210 -42.80 6.64 7.81
CA PRO A 210 -41.50 6.75 8.47
C PRO A 210 -41.49 7.88 9.51
N THR A 211 -41.12 7.56 10.75
CA THR A 211 -40.81 8.53 11.80
C THR A 211 -39.35 8.97 11.68
N THR A 212 -39.16 10.26 11.41
CA THR A 212 -37.89 10.97 11.38
C THR A 212 -37.25 11.03 12.77
N HIS A 213 -36.18 10.27 13.00
CA HIS A 213 -35.23 10.50 14.09
C HIS A 213 -34.07 11.36 13.56
N PRO A 214 -33.74 12.51 14.19
CA PRO A 214 -32.52 13.23 13.85
C PRO A 214 -31.28 12.43 14.35
N PRO A 215 -30.19 12.36 13.58
CA PRO A 215 -28.96 11.73 14.05
C PRO A 215 -28.32 12.61 15.14
N SER A 216 -28.23 12.09 16.36
CA SER A 216 -27.41 12.69 17.41
C SER A 216 -25.94 12.35 17.15
N VAL A 217 -25.19 13.32 16.64
CA VAL A 217 -23.73 13.22 16.53
C VAL A 217 -23.13 13.56 17.89
N SER A 218 -22.72 12.53 18.63
CA SER A 218 -21.98 12.67 19.88
C SER A 218 -20.49 12.85 19.56
N VAL A 219 -20.02 14.09 19.47
CA VAL A 219 -18.58 14.38 19.38
C VAL A 219 -17.97 14.30 20.78
N SER A 220 -17.36 13.16 21.08
CA SER A 220 -16.50 13.02 22.26
C SER A 220 -15.14 13.65 21.96
N THR A 221 -14.95 14.92 22.34
CA THR A 221 -13.63 15.56 22.30
C THR A 221 -12.77 14.99 23.42
N SER A 222 -11.78 14.17 23.08
CA SER A 222 -10.67 13.85 24.00
C SER A 222 -9.55 14.88 23.78
N PRO A 223 -9.27 15.81 24.70
CA PRO A 223 -8.25 16.83 24.49
C PRO A 223 -6.94 16.36 25.14
N SER A 224 -5.96 16.00 24.32
CA SER A 224 -4.52 16.00 24.65
C SER A 224 -3.72 15.69 23.37
N VAL A 225 -3.72 16.64 22.43
CA VAL A 225 -2.85 16.56 21.25
C VAL A 225 -1.43 16.86 21.72
N HIS A 226 -0.59 15.84 21.81
CA HIS A 226 0.83 15.99 22.10
C HIS A 226 1.55 16.23 20.78
N VAL A 227 2.07 17.44 20.57
CA VAL A 227 2.85 17.80 19.38
C VAL A 227 4.32 17.81 19.75
N ASN A 228 5.11 16.91 19.16
CA ASN A 228 6.57 16.93 19.26
C ASN A 228 7.13 17.79 18.11
N ILE A 229 7.87 18.85 18.44
CA ILE A 229 8.47 19.75 17.45
C ILE A 229 9.99 19.64 17.55
N GLU A 230 10.63 19.21 16.46
CA GLU A 230 12.10 19.17 16.34
C GLU A 230 12.55 20.28 15.39
N ILE A 231 13.57 21.05 15.82
CA ILE A 231 14.09 22.21 15.06
C ILE A 231 15.57 21.96 14.79
N HIS A 232 15.95 21.96 13.51
CA HIS A 232 17.35 21.90 13.10
C HIS A 232 17.85 23.33 12.88
N ILE A 233 18.76 23.77 13.76
CA ILE A 233 19.38 25.09 13.70
C ILE A 233 20.74 24.93 13.03
N ALA A 234 21.01 25.74 12.00
CA ALA A 234 22.30 25.74 11.32
C ALA A 234 23.44 26.13 12.27
N ALA A 235 24.63 25.57 12.08
CA ALA A 235 25.77 25.78 12.98
C ALA A 235 26.28 27.23 13.05
N ASP A 236 25.91 28.05 12.07
CA ASP A 236 26.23 29.47 11.94
C ASP A 236 25.09 30.41 12.38
N ALA A 237 23.98 29.86 12.90
CA ALA A 237 22.86 30.67 13.36
C ALA A 237 23.26 31.53 14.56
N THR A 238 22.96 32.83 14.47
CA THR A 238 23.21 33.77 15.56
C THR A 238 22.17 33.61 16.68
N ALA A 239 22.54 34.02 17.90
CA ALA A 239 21.63 33.96 19.05
C ALA A 239 20.32 34.75 18.83
N ASP A 240 20.36 35.83 18.05
CA ASP A 240 19.18 36.63 17.74
C ASP A 240 18.25 35.90 16.77
N THR A 241 18.80 35.21 15.77
CA THR A 241 18.02 34.33 14.87
C THR A 241 17.31 33.23 15.65
N VAL A 242 18.00 32.62 16.61
CA VAL A 242 17.41 31.57 17.47
C VAL A 242 16.27 32.14 18.32
N ARG A 243 16.46 33.32 18.92
CA ARG A 243 15.41 34.00 19.70
C ARG A 243 14.18 34.33 18.85
N GLU A 244 14.37 34.79 17.62
CA GLU A 244 13.27 35.12 16.71
C GLU A 244 12.47 33.87 16.31
N ILE A 245 13.13 32.74 16.06
CA ILE A 245 12.48 31.44 15.80
C ILE A 245 11.58 31.06 16.98
N PHE A 246 12.09 31.12 18.21
CA PHE A 246 11.29 30.80 19.40
C PHE A 246 10.17 31.82 19.67
N LYS A 247 10.40 33.12 19.41
CA LYS A 247 9.37 34.18 19.54
C LYS A 247 8.20 33.93 18.58
N ASN A 248 8.50 33.60 17.33
CA ASN A 248 7.48 33.28 16.33
C ASN A 248 6.77 31.97 16.66
N MET A 249 7.48 30.92 17.08
CA MET A 249 6.85 29.65 17.47
C MET A 249 5.91 29.79 18.66
N ALA A 250 6.28 30.56 19.69
CA ALA A 250 5.42 30.79 20.84
C ALA A 250 4.07 31.42 20.46
N ARG A 251 4.03 32.27 19.43
CA ARG A 251 2.79 32.85 18.90
C ARG A 251 1.85 31.79 18.32
N TYR A 252 2.39 30.79 17.62
CA TYR A 252 1.59 29.80 16.89
C TYR A 252 1.30 28.53 17.69
N VAL A 253 2.12 28.20 18.69
CA VAL A 253 2.00 26.96 19.47
C VAL A 253 1.34 27.18 20.82
N LEU A 254 1.54 28.36 21.44
CA LEU A 254 1.10 28.62 22.81
C LEU A 254 -0.03 29.66 22.92
N ASP A 255 -0.53 30.19 21.79
CA ASP A 255 -1.62 31.18 21.70
C ASP A 255 -1.47 32.34 22.71
N LYS A 256 -0.22 32.69 23.04
CA LYS A 256 0.13 33.67 24.07
C LYS A 256 0.51 34.98 23.39
N PRO A 257 -0.21 36.09 23.63
CA PRO A 257 0.24 37.40 23.18
C PRO A 257 1.50 37.78 23.97
N ILE A 258 2.60 38.00 23.25
CA ILE A 258 3.86 38.47 23.83
C ILE A 258 3.74 39.98 23.99
N ALA A 259 3.73 40.45 25.24
CA ALA A 259 3.97 41.86 25.54
C ALA A 259 5.41 42.20 25.10
N ASP A 260 5.54 43.19 24.25
CA ASP A 260 6.82 43.69 23.76
C ASP A 260 7.45 44.54 24.87
N ASP A 261 8.12 43.88 25.81
CA ASP A 261 8.91 44.56 26.83
C ASP A 261 10.33 44.80 26.28
N GLY A 262 10.62 46.06 25.96
CA GLY A 262 11.97 46.62 26.06
C GLY A 262 12.46 47.41 24.86
N GLU A 263 12.16 48.72 24.87
CA GLU A 263 13.23 49.72 24.81
C GLU A 263 13.74 49.97 26.25
#